data_AF-A0A1B6GDP5-F1
#
_entry.id   AF-A0A1B6GDP5-F1
#
_cell.length_a   1.000
_cell.length_b   1.000
_cell.length_c   1.000
_cell.angle_alpha   90.00
_cell.angle_beta   90.00
_cell.angle_gamma   90.00
#
_symmetry.space_group_name_H-M   'P 1'
#
loop_
_entity.id
_entity.type
_entity.pdbx_description
1 polymer ?
#
loop_
_entity_poly.entity_id
_entity_poly.type
_entity_poly.pdbx_seq_one_letter_code
_entity_poly.pdbx_strand_id
1 'polypeptide(L)'
;PAEDRIRLLPKYSSFVNKSHGKVVCLDVGCNTGELTQELQKHVTKNLQTNEGDVSCYILAVDLDQDLINRAADSNQNERISFSCVNVLTENFQLLCESFLEQHEQKTFDIVFCFSVTMWIHINYGDEGLKLFLVKLSEIADLLVIEPQPWKCYGRAVRRTKRANSEPFAEFNNLKIRKDVEYFIDSFLVKECNYVRVCQSAPTTWGRQVNFYKK
;
A
#
# COMPACT_ATOMS: atom_id res chain seq x y z
N PRO A 1 7.21 10.45 9.16
CA PRO A 1 7.17 11.46 8.07
C PRO A 1 7.34 10.75 6.72
N ALA A 2 6.86 11.32 5.61
CA ALA A 2 7.01 10.70 4.29
C ALA A 2 8.48 10.47 3.94
N GLU A 3 9.35 11.46 4.16
CA GLU A 3 10.79 11.38 3.90
C GLU A 3 11.48 10.21 4.62
N ASP A 4 11.15 9.96 5.89
CA ASP A 4 11.74 8.85 6.66
C ASP A 4 11.39 7.50 6.05
N ARG A 5 10.19 7.35 5.50
CA ARG A 5 9.76 6.10 4.84
C ARG A 5 10.48 5.91 3.51
N ILE A 6 10.62 6.98 2.72
CA ILE A 6 11.32 6.92 1.43
C ILE A 6 12.77 6.49 1.58
N ARG A 7 13.47 6.95 2.63
CA ARG A 7 14.87 6.58 2.91
C ARG A 7 15.07 5.09 3.17
N LEU A 8 14.02 4.38 3.56
CA LEU A 8 14.05 2.95 3.84
C LEU A 8 13.78 2.09 2.61
N LEU A 9 13.41 2.70 1.48
CA LEU A 9 13.10 1.98 0.25
C LEU A 9 14.40 1.65 -0.51
N PRO A 10 14.56 0.41 -0.99
CA PRO A 10 15.71 -0.01 -1.76
C PRO A 10 15.66 0.59 -3.17
N LYS A 11 16.76 0.43 -3.92
CA LYS A 11 16.74 0.73 -5.35
C LYS A 11 15.83 -0.27 -6.08
N TYR A 12 14.77 0.23 -6.70
CA TYR A 12 13.80 -0.60 -7.42
C TYR A 12 14.35 -1.27 -8.68
N SER A 13 15.47 -0.79 -9.22
CA SER A 13 16.08 -1.32 -10.44
C SER A 13 16.44 -2.81 -10.36
N SER A 14 16.57 -3.36 -9.14
CA SER A 14 16.82 -4.80 -8.93
C SER A 14 15.56 -5.65 -8.90
N PHE A 15 14.37 -5.03 -8.80
CA PHE A 15 13.11 -5.74 -8.55
C PHE A 15 12.05 -5.50 -9.63
N VAL A 16 12.10 -4.36 -10.32
CA VAL A 16 11.08 -3.92 -11.27
C VAL A 16 11.63 -3.97 -12.70
N ASN A 17 10.97 -4.73 -13.56
CA ASN A 17 11.25 -4.72 -14.99
C ASN A 17 10.42 -3.62 -15.63
N LYS A 18 11.07 -2.65 -16.26
CA LYS A 18 10.35 -1.57 -16.95
C LYS A 18 9.82 -2.10 -18.27
N SER A 19 8.52 -1.95 -18.50
CA SER A 19 7.93 -2.16 -19.81
C SER A 19 7.83 -0.82 -20.53
N HIS A 20 8.42 -0.70 -21.73
CA HIS A 20 8.28 0.49 -22.59
C HIS A 20 8.60 1.85 -21.92
N GLY A 21 9.54 1.89 -20.97
CA GLY A 21 9.93 3.14 -20.28
C GLY A 21 8.90 3.69 -19.28
N LYS A 22 7.85 2.92 -18.93
CA LYS A 22 6.85 3.28 -17.92
C LYS A 22 6.86 2.31 -16.75
N VAL A 23 6.36 2.80 -15.61
CA VAL A 23 6.13 2.05 -14.38
C VAL A 23 4.77 2.47 -13.83
N VAL A 24 3.92 1.51 -13.52
CA VAL A 24 2.53 1.70 -13.10
C VAL A 24 2.38 1.16 -11.69
N CYS A 25 2.03 2.05 -10.76
CA CYS A 25 1.94 1.72 -9.35
C CYS A 25 0.54 1.93 -8.79
N LEU A 26 0.28 1.28 -7.65
CA LEU A 26 -0.90 1.50 -6.82
C LEU A 26 -0.44 1.88 -5.40
N ASP A 27 -1.03 2.90 -4.80
CA ASP A 27 -0.84 3.26 -3.40
C ASP A 27 -2.16 3.12 -2.63
N VAL A 28 -2.19 2.20 -1.66
CA VAL A 28 -3.38 1.86 -0.90
C VAL A 28 -3.37 2.53 0.48
N GLY A 29 -4.40 3.34 0.74
CA GLY A 29 -4.52 4.15 1.95
C GLY A 29 -3.66 5.40 1.85
N CYS A 30 -3.77 6.13 0.74
CA CYS A 30 -2.91 7.26 0.40
C CYS A 30 -3.07 8.47 1.33
N ASN A 31 -4.12 8.51 2.15
CA ASN A 31 -4.45 9.63 3.02
C ASN A 31 -4.53 10.94 2.21
N THR A 32 -3.90 12.03 2.68
CA THR A 32 -3.78 13.31 1.95
C THR A 32 -2.71 13.32 0.85
N GLY A 33 -2.13 12.17 0.51
CA GLY A 33 -1.30 12.00 -0.69
C GLY A 33 0.16 12.44 -0.57
N GLU A 34 0.64 12.93 0.58
CA GLU A 34 2.02 13.42 0.71
C GLU A 34 3.04 12.31 0.50
N LEU A 35 2.80 11.12 1.06
CA LEU A 35 3.68 9.98 0.83
C LEU A 35 3.62 9.52 -0.63
N THR A 36 2.44 9.55 -1.24
CA THR A 36 2.23 9.15 -2.63
C THR A 36 3.03 10.03 -3.59
N GLN A 37 3.04 11.34 -3.37
CA GLN A 37 3.84 12.29 -4.15
C GLN A 37 5.35 12.01 -4.00
N GLU A 38 5.82 11.69 -2.80
CA GLU A 38 7.23 11.35 -2.58
C GLU A 38 7.60 9.98 -3.15
N LEU A 39 6.69 9.00 -3.11
CA LEU A 39 6.85 7.70 -3.77
C LEU A 39 7.00 7.87 -5.28
N GLN A 40 6.16 8.69 -5.91
CA GLN A 40 6.22 8.98 -7.34
C GLN A 40 7.61 9.53 -7.72
N LYS A 41 8.07 10.57 -7.02
CA LYS A 41 9.40 11.18 -7.27
C LYS A 41 10.52 10.17 -7.08
N HIS A 42 10.44 9.40 -5.99
CA HIS A 42 11.47 8.44 -5.64
C HIS A 42 11.55 7.29 -6.65
N VAL A 43 10.42 6.72 -7.07
CA VAL A 43 10.36 5.66 -8.09
C VAL A 43 10.89 6.18 -9.43
N THR A 44 10.42 7.33 -9.90
CA THR A 44 10.93 7.96 -11.14
C THR A 44 12.44 8.12 -11.08
N LYS A 45 12.98 8.71 -10.00
CA LYS A 45 14.42 8.94 -9.87
C LYS A 45 15.23 7.65 -9.79
N ASN A 46 14.78 6.64 -9.04
CA ASN A 46 15.51 5.38 -8.89
C ASN A 46 15.52 4.54 -10.16
N LEU A 47 14.52 4.74 -11.01
CA LEU A 47 14.37 4.02 -12.26
C LEU A 47 14.85 4.87 -13.44
N GLN A 48 15.34 6.09 -13.28
CA GLN A 48 16.02 6.78 -14.38
C GLN A 48 17.26 6.01 -14.85
N THR A 49 17.42 5.90 -16.17
CA THR A 49 18.55 5.24 -16.83
C THR A 49 19.16 6.17 -17.87
N ASN A 50 20.40 5.91 -18.27
CA ASN A 50 21.06 6.68 -19.33
C ASN A 50 20.35 6.59 -20.69
N GLU A 51 19.45 5.60 -20.86
CA GLU A 51 18.70 5.33 -22.11
C GLU A 51 17.38 6.12 -22.24
N GLY A 52 16.98 6.91 -21.24
CA GLY A 52 15.78 7.73 -21.31
C GLY A 52 15.09 7.96 -19.97
N ASP A 53 14.15 8.91 -19.95
CA ASP A 53 13.35 9.25 -18.77
C ASP A 53 12.27 8.19 -18.52
N VAL A 54 12.01 7.88 -17.25
CA VAL A 54 11.00 6.86 -16.86
C VAL A 54 9.77 7.54 -16.30
N SER A 55 8.63 7.26 -16.92
CA SER A 55 7.33 7.75 -16.46
C SER A 55 6.77 6.82 -15.38
N CYS A 56 6.67 7.32 -14.15
CA CYS A 56 5.97 6.64 -13.05
C CYS A 56 4.56 7.20 -12.93
N TYR A 57 3.56 6.34 -13.15
CA TYR A 57 2.14 6.61 -12.97
C TYR A 57 1.65 5.92 -11.70
N ILE A 58 0.89 6.61 -10.86
CA ILE A 58 0.37 6.06 -9.60
C ILE A 58 -1.14 6.25 -9.53
N LEU A 59 -1.87 5.15 -9.37
CA LEU A 59 -3.24 5.18 -8.84
C LEU A 59 -3.16 5.20 -7.31
N ALA A 60 -3.77 6.19 -6.68
CA ALA A 60 -3.74 6.40 -5.24
C ALA A 60 -5.16 6.32 -4.68
N VAL A 61 -5.39 5.39 -3.75
CA VAL A 61 -6.75 5.12 -3.23
C VAL A 61 -6.84 5.30 -1.73
N ASP A 62 -7.98 5.81 -1.28
CA ASP A 62 -8.36 5.90 0.13
C ASP A 62 -9.87 5.67 0.27
N LEU A 63 -10.32 5.35 1.48
CA LEU A 63 -11.74 5.15 1.77
C LEU A 63 -12.46 6.47 2.07
N ASP A 64 -11.72 7.51 2.44
CA ASP A 64 -12.26 8.81 2.84
C ASP A 64 -12.22 9.83 1.70
N GLN A 65 -13.40 10.25 1.24
CA GLN A 65 -13.55 11.21 0.14
C GLN A 65 -12.93 12.58 0.47
N ASP A 66 -12.96 13.02 1.73
CA ASP A 66 -12.40 14.32 2.10
C ASP A 66 -10.88 14.29 2.05
N LEU A 67 -10.26 13.16 2.39
CA LEU A 67 -8.82 12.97 2.24
C LEU A 67 -8.42 12.94 0.76
N ILE A 68 -9.20 12.26 -0.07
CA ILE A 68 -9.00 12.24 -1.53
C ILE A 68 -9.13 13.62 -2.13
N ASN A 69 -10.12 14.42 -1.71
CA ASN A 69 -10.27 15.80 -2.18
C ASN A 69 -9.04 16.64 -1.83
N ARG A 70 -8.55 16.55 -0.58
CA ARG A 70 -7.33 17.26 -0.16
C ARG A 70 -6.09 16.78 -0.91
N ALA A 71 -5.99 15.48 -1.16
CA ALA A 71 -4.89 14.92 -1.93
C ALA A 71 -4.90 15.44 -3.37
N ALA A 72 -6.07 15.48 -4.01
CA ALA A 72 -6.24 16.03 -5.35
C ALA A 72 -5.95 17.54 -5.40
N ASP A 73 -6.46 18.32 -4.45
CA ASP A 73 -6.26 19.77 -4.37
C ASP A 73 -4.78 20.16 -4.21
N SER A 74 -4.01 19.33 -3.50
CA SER A 74 -2.57 19.54 -3.29
C SER A 74 -1.69 18.91 -4.38
N ASN A 75 -2.26 18.13 -5.30
CA ASN A 75 -1.51 17.41 -6.31
C ASN A 75 -1.07 18.35 -7.44
N GLN A 76 0.22 18.38 -7.71
CA GLN A 76 0.81 19.11 -8.84
C GLN A 76 1.33 18.18 -9.93
N ASN A 77 1.10 16.87 -9.81
CA ASN A 77 1.64 15.87 -10.71
C ASN A 77 0.51 15.10 -11.41
N GLU A 78 0.33 15.35 -12.71
CA GLU A 78 -0.68 14.71 -13.56
C GLU A 78 -0.50 13.18 -13.67
N ARG A 79 0.65 12.63 -13.26
CA ARG A 79 0.91 11.19 -13.24
C ARG A 79 0.38 10.50 -11.99
N ILE A 80 -0.28 11.23 -11.08
CA ILE A 80 -0.92 10.67 -9.89
C ILE A 80 -2.43 10.87 -10.01
N SER A 81 -3.18 9.78 -9.98
CA SER A 81 -4.65 9.78 -9.98
C SER A 81 -5.16 9.38 -8.61
N PHE A 82 -5.96 10.23 -7.98
CA PHE A 82 -6.56 9.96 -6.66
C PHE A 82 -8.00 9.47 -6.82
N SER A 83 -8.40 8.48 -6.04
CA SER A 83 -9.76 7.92 -6.10
C SER A 83 -10.25 7.42 -4.74
N CYS A 84 -11.51 7.73 -4.43
CA CYS A 84 -12.16 7.24 -3.22
C CYS A 84 -12.78 5.87 -3.50
N VAL A 85 -12.29 4.82 -2.84
CA VAL A 85 -12.80 3.47 -3.03
C VAL A 85 -12.50 2.57 -1.84
N ASN A 86 -13.42 1.65 -1.53
CA ASN A 86 -13.16 0.56 -0.61
C ASN A 86 -12.46 -0.59 -1.33
N VAL A 87 -11.21 -0.85 -0.94
CA VAL A 87 -10.34 -1.89 -1.52
C VAL A 87 -10.90 -3.32 -1.45
N LEU A 88 -11.87 -3.58 -0.57
CA LEU A 88 -12.51 -4.89 -0.46
C LEU A 88 -13.71 -5.06 -1.40
N THR A 89 -14.12 -4.03 -2.15
CA THR A 89 -15.31 -4.06 -3.03
C THR A 89 -14.97 -4.24 -4.51
N GLU A 90 -15.94 -4.70 -5.31
CA GLU A 90 -15.84 -4.85 -6.78
C GLU A 90 -15.44 -3.55 -7.50
N ASN A 91 -15.88 -2.40 -6.98
CA ASN A 91 -15.50 -1.09 -7.53
C ASN A 91 -13.98 -0.88 -7.53
N PHE A 92 -13.26 -1.41 -6.53
CA PHE A 92 -11.81 -1.34 -6.51
C PHE A 92 -11.17 -2.18 -7.61
N GLN A 93 -11.71 -3.38 -7.89
CA GLN A 93 -11.22 -4.20 -8.99
C GLN A 93 -11.46 -3.53 -10.35
N LEU A 94 -12.67 -3.02 -10.60
CA LEU A 94 -12.99 -2.31 -11.84
C LEU A 94 -12.10 -1.06 -12.03
N LEU A 95 -11.83 -0.32 -10.95
CA LEU A 95 -10.93 0.83 -11.00
C LEU A 95 -9.49 0.41 -11.36
N CYS A 96 -8.99 -0.66 -10.74
CA CYS A 96 -7.66 -1.19 -11.04
C CYS A 96 -7.56 -1.67 -12.49
N GLU A 97 -8.54 -2.44 -12.96
CA GLU A 97 -8.60 -2.94 -14.34
C GLU A 97 -8.61 -1.79 -15.36
N SER A 98 -9.44 -0.76 -15.15
CA SER A 98 -9.50 0.42 -16.01
C SER A 98 -8.18 1.19 -16.05
N PHE A 99 -7.52 1.38 -14.89
CA PHE A 99 -6.24 2.08 -14.82
C PHE A 99 -5.12 1.28 -15.49
N LEU A 100 -5.09 -0.04 -15.29
CA LEU A 100 -4.13 -0.93 -15.92
C LEU A 100 -4.33 -0.99 -17.44
N GLU A 101 -5.57 -1.04 -17.92
CA GLU A 101 -5.91 -0.99 -19.35
C GLU A 101 -5.43 0.31 -20.00
N GLN A 102 -5.69 1.46 -19.36
CA GLN A 102 -5.19 2.77 -19.83
C GLN A 102 -3.67 2.79 -20.01
N HIS A 103 -2.95 2.02 -19.21
CA HIS A 103 -1.50 1.91 -19.26
C HIS A 103 -1.00 0.64 -19.94
N GLU A 104 -1.84 -0.12 -20.63
CA GLU A 104 -1.49 -1.36 -21.35
C GLU A 104 -0.72 -2.36 -20.47
N GLN A 105 -1.12 -2.48 -19.21
CA GLN A 105 -0.55 -3.41 -18.23
C GLN A 105 -1.57 -4.46 -17.80
N LYS A 106 -1.08 -5.62 -17.37
CA LYS A 106 -1.93 -6.68 -16.77
C LYS A 106 -1.95 -6.64 -15.25
N THR A 107 -0.86 -6.14 -14.66
CA THR A 107 -0.62 -6.03 -13.22
C THR A 107 0.09 -4.71 -12.96
N PHE A 108 0.00 -4.22 -11.72
CA PHE A 108 0.82 -3.12 -11.27
C PHE A 108 2.25 -3.59 -11.08
N ASP A 109 3.21 -2.81 -11.59
CA ASP A 109 4.63 -3.03 -11.37
C ASP A 109 4.96 -2.98 -9.87
N ILE A 110 4.32 -2.06 -9.13
CA ILE A 110 4.47 -1.92 -7.67
C ILE A 110 3.14 -1.61 -7.00
N VAL A 111 2.80 -2.34 -5.94
CA VAL A 111 1.70 -2.01 -5.03
C VAL A 111 2.25 -1.63 -3.67
N PHE A 112 1.92 -0.43 -3.19
CA PHE A 112 2.31 0.12 -1.91
C PHE A 112 1.20 -0.01 -0.87
N CYS A 113 1.56 -0.44 0.32
CA CYS A 113 0.67 -0.65 1.46
C CYS A 113 1.34 -0.14 2.75
N PHE A 114 1.42 1.18 2.89
CA PHE A 114 2.06 1.79 4.04
C PHE A 114 1.06 2.06 5.17
N SER A 115 1.19 1.34 6.28
CA SER A 115 0.35 1.59 7.47
C SER A 115 -1.17 1.51 7.20
N VAL A 116 -1.62 0.60 6.34
CA VAL A 116 -3.05 0.38 6.07
C VAL A 116 -3.58 -0.94 6.64
N THR A 117 -2.73 -1.96 6.76
CA THR A 117 -3.12 -3.33 7.16
C THR A 117 -3.90 -3.41 8.47
N MET A 118 -3.51 -2.62 9.49
CA MET A 118 -4.26 -2.58 10.76
C MET A 118 -5.68 -2.08 10.57
N TRP A 119 -5.88 -1.05 9.76
CA TRP A 119 -7.20 -0.45 9.55
C TRP A 119 -8.13 -1.41 8.81
N ILE A 120 -7.61 -2.15 7.84
CA ILE A 120 -8.35 -3.24 7.20
C ILE A 120 -8.73 -4.29 8.26
N HIS A 121 -7.74 -4.75 9.01
CA HIS A 121 -7.93 -5.83 9.97
C HIS A 121 -8.95 -5.49 11.07
N ILE A 122 -8.88 -4.31 11.69
CA ILE A 122 -9.82 -3.96 12.78
C ILE A 122 -11.25 -3.68 12.31
N ASN A 123 -11.44 -3.29 11.04
CA ASN A 123 -12.76 -3.00 10.49
C ASN A 123 -13.42 -4.21 9.83
N TYR A 124 -12.63 -5.12 9.24
CA TYR A 124 -13.15 -6.24 8.43
C TYR A 124 -12.71 -7.62 8.94
N GLY A 125 -12.02 -7.69 10.07
CA GLY A 125 -11.68 -8.95 10.73
C GLY A 125 -10.51 -9.68 10.09
N ASP A 126 -10.22 -10.87 10.64
CA ASP A 126 -9.13 -11.73 10.14
C ASP A 126 -9.34 -12.08 8.64
N GLU A 127 -10.59 -12.37 8.24
CA GLU A 127 -10.93 -12.71 6.86
C GLU A 127 -10.83 -11.50 5.93
N GLY A 128 -11.19 -10.30 6.39
CA GLY A 128 -10.98 -9.07 5.63
C GLY A 128 -9.50 -8.78 5.39
N LEU A 129 -8.63 -9.03 6.37
CA LEU A 129 -7.18 -8.93 6.20
C LEU A 129 -6.67 -9.95 5.16
N LYS A 130 -7.10 -11.21 5.25
CA LYS A 130 -6.69 -12.24 4.28
C LYS A 130 -7.16 -11.91 2.86
N LEU A 131 -8.43 -11.54 2.69
CA LEU A 131 -8.99 -11.14 1.39
C LEU A 131 -8.23 -9.94 0.81
N PHE A 132 -7.90 -8.95 1.63
CA PHE A 132 -7.07 -7.83 1.23
C PHE A 132 -5.72 -8.27 0.69
N LEU A 133 -5.00 -9.15 1.41
CA LEU A 133 -3.70 -9.66 0.97
C LEU A 133 -3.81 -10.46 -0.33
N VAL A 134 -4.84 -11.31 -0.48
CA VAL A 134 -5.12 -12.05 -1.73
C VAL A 134 -5.34 -11.10 -2.90
N LYS A 135 -6.27 -10.14 -2.78
CA LYS A 135 -6.58 -9.20 -3.87
C LYS A 135 -5.34 -8.45 -4.34
N LEU A 136 -4.52 -7.94 -3.41
CA LEU A 136 -3.30 -7.23 -3.78
C LEU A 136 -2.26 -8.15 -4.42
N SER A 137 -2.16 -9.40 -3.95
CA SER A 137 -1.26 -10.39 -4.51
C SER A 137 -1.63 -10.80 -5.95
N GLU A 138 -2.89 -10.66 -6.35
CA GLU A 138 -3.33 -10.99 -7.71
C GLU A 138 -2.93 -9.90 -8.70
N ILE A 139 -2.91 -8.63 -8.28
CA ILE A 139 -2.70 -7.47 -9.15
C ILE A 139 -1.30 -6.87 -9.07
N ALA A 140 -0.37 -7.43 -8.27
CA ALA A 140 0.96 -6.86 -8.04
C ALA A 140 2.10 -7.76 -8.55
N ASP A 141 3.08 -7.16 -9.23
CA ASP A 141 4.37 -7.82 -9.48
C ASP A 141 5.29 -7.70 -8.26
N LEU A 142 5.41 -6.48 -7.71
CA LEU A 142 6.09 -6.20 -6.45
C LEU A 142 5.10 -5.65 -5.43
N LEU A 143 4.95 -6.32 -4.29
CA LEU A 143 4.09 -5.88 -3.19
C LEU A 143 4.96 -5.36 -2.03
N VAL A 144 4.71 -4.11 -1.62
CA VAL A 144 5.48 -3.39 -0.60
C VAL A 144 4.59 -3.09 0.60
N ILE A 145 4.85 -3.72 1.75
CA ILE A 145 3.97 -3.62 2.93
C ILE A 145 4.74 -3.13 4.16
N GLU A 146 4.22 -2.09 4.80
CA GLU A 146 4.59 -1.66 6.16
C GLU A 146 3.47 -2.06 7.14
N PRO A 147 3.52 -3.27 7.74
CA PRO A 147 2.48 -3.70 8.66
C PRO A 147 2.57 -2.96 10.00
N GLN A 148 1.44 -2.69 10.63
CA GLN A 148 1.45 -2.08 11.96
C GLN A 148 1.38 -3.14 13.08
N PRO A 149 2.24 -3.04 14.10
CA PRO A 149 2.25 -3.96 15.23
C PRO A 149 0.95 -3.90 16.04
N TRP A 150 0.65 -4.98 16.77
CA TRP A 150 -0.52 -5.06 17.67
C TRP A 150 -0.62 -3.90 18.67
N LYS A 151 0.51 -3.34 19.13
CA LYS A 151 0.54 -2.15 20.00
C LYS A 151 -0.22 -0.95 19.40
N CYS A 152 -0.30 -0.86 18.08
CA CYS A 152 -1.03 0.20 17.38
C CYS A 152 -2.55 0.01 17.44
N TYR A 153 -3.04 -1.23 17.46
CA TYR A 153 -4.46 -1.56 17.54
C TYR A 153 -5.07 -1.01 18.83
N GLY A 154 -4.44 -1.32 19.97
CA GLY A 154 -4.88 -0.81 21.27
C GLY A 154 -4.85 0.71 21.38
N ARG A 155 -3.89 1.38 20.72
CA ARG A 155 -3.84 2.85 20.65
C ARG A 155 -5.00 3.41 19.83
N ALA A 156 -5.30 2.81 18.68
CA ALA A 156 -6.43 3.20 17.84
C ALA A 156 -7.75 3.08 18.61
N VAL A 157 -8.02 1.91 19.22
CA VAL A 157 -9.23 1.66 20.02
C VAL A 157 -9.38 2.66 21.16
N ARG A 158 -8.30 2.95 21.91
CA ARG A 158 -8.34 3.94 22.99
C ARG A 158 -8.63 5.35 22.47
N ARG A 159 -8.07 5.73 21.31
CA ARG A 159 -8.32 7.03 20.69
C ARG A 159 -9.78 7.16 20.27
N THR A 160 -10.33 6.15 19.60
CA THR A 160 -11.74 6.09 19.18
C THR A 160 -12.68 6.23 20.38
N LYS A 161 -12.41 5.49 21.47
CA LYS A 161 -13.18 5.60 22.72
C LYS A 161 -13.14 7.00 23.33
N ARG A 162 -11.97 7.65 23.35
CA ARG A 162 -11.83 9.03 23.88
C ARG A 162 -12.54 10.08 23.02
N ALA A 163 -12.68 9.81 21.72
CA ALA A 163 -13.37 10.69 20.79
C ALA A 163 -14.89 10.44 20.75
N ASN A 164 -15.43 9.54 21.58
CA ASN A 164 -16.83 9.10 21.54
C ASN A 164 -17.30 8.69 20.14
N SER A 165 -16.41 8.11 19.35
CA SER A 165 -16.71 7.61 18.00
C SER A 165 -17.11 6.14 18.04
N GLU A 166 -17.78 5.68 16.99
CA GLU A 166 -18.18 4.28 16.86
C GLU A 166 -16.99 3.31 16.99
N PRO A 167 -17.14 2.21 17.75
CA PRO A 167 -16.10 1.22 17.90
C PRO A 167 -15.85 0.48 16.58
N PHE A 168 -14.61 -0.01 16.40
CA PHE A 168 -14.28 -0.86 15.27
C PHE A 168 -15.03 -2.19 15.37
N ALA A 169 -15.84 -2.51 14.36
CA ALA A 169 -16.80 -3.62 14.37
C ALA A 169 -16.15 -4.96 14.72
N GLU A 170 -15.00 -5.25 14.13
CA GLU A 170 -14.37 -6.57 14.23
C GLU A 170 -13.30 -6.68 15.33
N PHE A 171 -12.98 -5.58 16.02
CA PHE A 171 -11.86 -5.58 16.98
C PHE A 171 -11.99 -6.65 18.08
N ASN A 172 -13.21 -6.88 18.58
CA ASN A 172 -13.45 -7.90 19.60
C ASN A 172 -13.42 -9.33 19.05
N ASN A 173 -13.60 -9.51 17.74
CA ASN A 173 -13.66 -10.81 17.08
C ASN A 173 -12.31 -11.28 16.53
N LEU A 174 -11.31 -10.39 16.44
CA LEU A 174 -9.98 -10.72 15.90
C LEU A 174 -9.36 -11.91 16.62
N LYS A 175 -8.84 -12.88 15.87
CA LYS A 175 -8.05 -14.00 16.40
C LYS A 175 -6.56 -13.75 16.20
N ILE A 176 -6.18 -13.03 15.14
CA ILE A 176 -4.80 -12.67 14.84
C ILE A 176 -4.40 -11.46 15.71
N ARG A 177 -4.03 -11.72 16.96
CA ARG A 177 -3.71 -10.67 17.97
C ARG A 177 -2.24 -10.57 18.37
N LYS A 178 -1.41 -11.49 17.88
CA LYS A 178 0.02 -11.57 18.19
C LYS A 178 0.77 -11.70 16.89
N ASP A 179 1.96 -11.09 16.86
CA ASP A 179 2.89 -11.17 15.74
C ASP A 179 2.19 -10.96 14.39
N VAL A 180 1.34 -9.92 14.31
CA VAL A 180 0.51 -9.63 13.13
C VAL A 180 1.39 -9.47 11.90
N GLU A 181 2.57 -8.87 12.08
CA GLU A 181 3.58 -8.74 11.04
C GLU A 181 4.06 -10.10 10.52
N TYR A 182 4.29 -11.07 11.42
CA TYR A 182 4.67 -12.43 11.06
C TYR A 182 3.51 -13.18 10.39
N PHE A 183 2.27 -12.97 10.83
CA PHE A 183 1.11 -13.54 10.15
C PHE A 183 1.02 -13.05 8.70
N ILE A 184 1.12 -11.73 8.46
CA ILE A 184 1.06 -11.15 7.12
C ILE A 184 2.19 -11.71 6.24
N ASP A 185 3.40 -11.77 6.78
CA ASP A 185 4.55 -12.36 6.09
C ASP A 185 4.33 -13.82 5.72
N SER A 186 3.96 -14.65 6.69
CA SER A 186 3.73 -16.08 6.47
C SER A 186 2.56 -16.32 5.51
N PHE A 187 1.52 -15.49 5.54
CA PHE A 187 0.36 -15.63 4.65
C PHE A 187 0.76 -15.33 3.20
N LEU A 188 1.48 -14.23 2.97
CA LEU A 188 1.95 -13.88 1.62
C LEU A 188 2.90 -14.94 1.05
N VAL A 189 3.79 -15.49 1.88
CA VAL A 189 4.74 -16.50 1.42
C VAL A 189 4.06 -17.84 1.14
N LYS A 190 3.19 -18.31 2.05
CA LYS A 190 2.64 -19.67 1.96
C LYS A 190 1.35 -19.78 1.16
N GLU A 191 0.49 -18.76 1.25
CA GLU A 191 -0.85 -18.80 0.65
C GLU A 191 -0.89 -18.02 -0.66
N CYS A 192 -0.14 -16.91 -0.77
CA CYS A 192 -0.08 -16.10 -1.99
C CYS A 192 1.10 -16.46 -2.93
N ASN A 193 1.98 -17.39 -2.54
CA ASN A 193 3.17 -17.82 -3.29
C ASN A 193 4.17 -16.69 -3.61
N TYR A 194 4.35 -15.75 -2.70
CA TYR A 194 5.38 -14.72 -2.82
C TYR A 194 6.69 -15.13 -2.15
N VAL A 195 7.79 -14.53 -2.58
CA VAL A 195 9.07 -14.56 -1.90
C VAL A 195 9.37 -13.17 -1.35
N ARG A 196 9.77 -13.08 -0.07
CA ARG A 196 10.27 -11.83 0.51
C ARG A 196 11.68 -11.55 -0.02
N VAL A 197 11.78 -10.61 -0.96
CA VAL A 197 13.03 -10.26 -1.65
C VAL A 197 13.85 -9.19 -0.92
N CYS A 198 13.20 -8.39 -0.09
CA CYS A 198 13.88 -7.36 0.71
C CYS A 198 13.08 -7.05 1.99
N GLN A 199 13.79 -6.57 3.01
CA GLN A 199 13.21 -6.01 4.22
C GLN A 199 14.04 -4.79 4.63
N SER A 200 13.39 -3.67 4.92
CA SER A 200 14.07 -2.46 5.34
C SER A 200 14.63 -2.58 6.77
N ALA A 201 15.56 -1.69 7.09
CA ALA A 201 15.87 -1.41 8.49
C ALA A 201 14.61 -0.94 9.24
N PRO A 202 14.48 -1.23 10.55
CA PRO A 202 13.39 -0.71 11.35
C PRO A 202 13.40 0.82 11.40
N THR A 203 12.22 1.42 11.23
CA THR A 203 11.96 2.82 11.58
C THR A 203 12.20 3.07 13.07
N THR A 204 12.26 4.34 13.48
CA THR A 204 12.33 4.76 14.90
C THR A 204 11.17 4.21 15.76
N TRP A 205 10.05 3.81 15.13
CA TRP A 205 8.89 3.22 15.81
C TRP A 205 8.93 1.68 15.85
N GLY A 206 9.99 1.08 15.34
CA GLY A 206 10.22 -0.36 15.24
C GLY A 206 9.45 -1.04 14.11
N ARG A 207 8.95 -0.28 13.12
CA ARG A 207 8.26 -0.84 11.95
C ARG A 207 9.23 -1.05 10.80
N GLN A 208 9.04 -2.11 10.02
CA GLN A 208 9.84 -2.42 8.84
C GLN A 208 8.95 -2.43 7.60
N VAL A 209 9.55 -2.17 6.45
CA VAL A 209 8.91 -2.29 5.13
C VAL A 209 9.40 -3.59 4.50
N ASN A 210 8.47 -4.45 4.10
CA ASN A 210 8.77 -5.73 3.46
C ASN A 210 8.42 -5.66 1.97
N PHE A 211 9.26 -6.28 1.15
CA PHE A 211 9.13 -6.32 -0.30
C PHE A 211 8.94 -7.77 -0.72
N TYR A 212 7.84 -8.05 -1.40
CA TYR A 212 7.45 -9.38 -1.82
C TYR A 212 7.33 -9.40 -3.33
N LYS A 213 7.89 -10.43 -3.96
CA LYS A 213 7.77 -10.67 -5.41
C LYS A 213 7.26 -12.09 -5.68
N LYS A 214 6.47 -12.29 -6.73
CA LYS A 214 6.17 -13.62 -7.26
C LYS A 214 7.41 -14.29 -7.86
#